data_AF-A0A553KLF1-F1
#
_entry.id   AF-A0A553KLF1-F1
#
_cell.length_a   1.000
_cell.length_b   1.000
_cell.length_c   1.000
_cell.angle_alpha   90.00
_cell.angle_beta   90.00
_cell.angle_gamma   90.00
#
_symmetry.space_group_name_H-M   'P 1'
#
loop_
_entity.id
_entity.type
_entity.pdbx_description
1 polymer ?
#
loop_
_entity_poly.entity_id
_entity_poly.type
_entity_poly.pdbx_seq_one_letter_code
_entity_poly.pdbx_strand_id
1 'polypeptide(L)'
;MNIKVSDLDHRKGEPLPFRLTLDADELKRRHQEIRGLTPVEASGEAAKLGNLYYVKGEMKSDVDFVCARCLKPFTRHTAVPFAETFASADSAEGEDEESDILPLEGDEIELDPLLQEDFLLAMPAFPLCEEDCKGLCPTCGVNRNEQACGCKNERIDPRLAGLADFFKDSK
;
A
#
# COMPACT_ATOMS: atom_id res chain seq x y z
N MET A 1 11.67 -14.76 6.80
CA MET A 1 12.46 -14.43 8.00
C MET A 1 11.51 -14.43 9.17
N ASN A 2 11.87 -15.18 10.22
CA ASN A 2 11.07 -15.27 11.42
C ASN A 2 11.85 -14.68 12.59
N ILE A 3 11.17 -13.95 13.46
CA ILE A 3 11.75 -13.45 14.73
C ILE A 3 11.25 -14.35 15.85
N LYS A 4 12.15 -15.00 16.56
CA LYS A 4 11.77 -15.77 17.75
C LYS A 4 11.39 -14.84 18.88
N VAL A 5 10.25 -15.10 19.51
CA VAL A 5 9.76 -14.33 20.67
C VAL A 5 10.78 -14.37 21.81
N SER A 6 11.43 -15.52 22.01
CA SER A 6 12.49 -15.69 23.01
C SER A 6 13.70 -14.76 22.79
N ASP A 7 14.01 -14.37 21.55
CA ASP A 7 15.08 -13.42 21.27
C ASP A 7 14.72 -12.00 21.73
N LEU A 8 13.43 -11.65 21.71
CA LEU A 8 12.92 -10.36 22.21
C LEU A 8 12.81 -10.35 23.73
N ASP A 9 12.40 -11.47 24.33
CA ASP A 9 12.28 -11.63 25.79
C ASP A 9 13.60 -11.39 26.52
N HIS A 10 14.72 -11.90 25.98
CA HIS A 10 16.03 -11.79 26.61
C HIS A 10 16.64 -10.38 26.55
N ARG A 11 16.08 -9.48 25.72
CA ARG A 11 16.66 -8.16 25.45
C ARG A 11 16.20 -7.06 26.41
N LYS A 12 15.35 -7.37 27.39
CA LYS A 12 14.86 -6.42 28.42
C LYS A 12 14.37 -5.07 27.83
N GLY A 13 13.71 -5.12 26.68
CA GLY A 13 13.17 -3.95 25.97
C GLY A 13 14.12 -3.30 24.96
N GLU A 14 15.36 -3.77 24.81
CA GLU A 14 16.24 -3.31 23.71
C GLU A 14 15.73 -3.83 22.35
N PRO A 15 15.53 -2.95 21.36
CA PRO A 15 15.07 -3.37 20.04
C PRO A 15 16.03 -4.35 19.35
N LEU A 16 15.47 -5.28 18.61
CA LEU A 16 16.16 -6.20 17.71
C LEU A 16 16.03 -5.65 16.27
N PRO A 17 17.10 -5.10 15.68
CA PRO A 17 17.05 -4.65 14.29
C PRO A 17 17.00 -5.84 13.35
N PHE A 18 16.30 -5.68 12.23
CA PHE A 18 16.25 -6.68 11.16
C PHE A 18 16.34 -6.02 9.78
N ARG A 19 16.78 -6.81 8.81
CA ARG A 19 16.73 -6.47 7.39
C ARG A 19 16.48 -7.74 6.61
N LEU A 20 15.54 -7.69 5.67
CA LEU A 20 15.22 -8.80 4.78
C LEU A 20 14.83 -8.27 3.40
N THR A 21 14.69 -9.19 2.47
CA THR A 21 14.24 -8.91 1.11
C THR A 21 13.08 -9.85 0.79
N LEU A 22 11.94 -9.29 0.40
CA LEU A 22 10.75 -10.08 0.04
C LEU A 22 10.88 -10.62 -1.40
N ASP A 23 10.18 -11.73 -1.64
CA ASP A 23 10.08 -12.32 -2.98
C ASP A 23 9.22 -11.43 -3.91
N ALA A 24 9.89 -10.77 -4.85
CA ALA A 24 9.24 -9.88 -5.81
C ALA A 24 8.32 -10.63 -6.81
N ASP A 25 8.63 -11.88 -7.13
CA ASP A 25 7.83 -12.68 -8.06
C ASP A 25 6.51 -13.09 -7.42
N GLU A 26 6.51 -13.38 -6.12
CA GLU A 26 5.27 -13.64 -5.37
C GLU A 26 4.36 -12.42 -5.31
N LEU A 27 4.90 -11.26 -4.96
CA LEU A 27 4.16 -9.99 -4.90
C LEU A 27 3.54 -9.64 -6.26
N LYS A 28 4.31 -9.77 -7.34
CA LYS A 28 3.84 -9.51 -8.70
C LYS A 28 2.68 -10.42 -9.12
N ARG A 29 2.66 -11.68 -8.69
CA ARG A 29 1.54 -12.60 -9.00
C ARG A 29 0.25 -12.20 -8.28
N ARG A 30 0.36 -11.57 -7.11
CA ARG A 30 -0.79 -11.22 -6.25
C ARG A 30 -1.43 -9.87 -6.62
N HIS A 31 -0.76 -8.98 -7.36
CA HIS A 31 -1.29 -7.65 -7.72
C HIS A 31 -1.23 -7.37 -9.23
N GLN A 32 -2.39 -7.27 -9.88
CA GLN A 32 -2.52 -7.22 -11.34
C GLN A 32 -1.91 -5.96 -12.00
N GLU A 33 -1.83 -4.86 -11.25
CA GLU A 33 -1.29 -3.59 -11.78
C GLU A 33 0.24 -3.55 -11.81
N ILE A 34 0.93 -4.40 -11.03
CA ILE A 34 2.39 -4.42 -10.96
C ILE A 34 2.94 -5.05 -12.24
N ARG A 35 3.68 -4.29 -13.04
CA ARG A 35 4.31 -4.76 -14.29
C ARG A 35 5.75 -5.21 -14.08
N GLY A 36 6.44 -4.55 -13.15
CA GLY A 36 7.81 -4.80 -12.76
C GLY A 36 8.00 -4.36 -11.32
N LEU A 37 8.94 -4.99 -10.62
CA LEU A 37 9.19 -4.76 -9.22
C LEU A 37 10.65 -5.08 -8.94
N THR A 38 11.40 -4.13 -8.37
CA THR A 38 12.72 -4.42 -7.82
C THR A 38 12.57 -5.23 -6.52
N PRO A 39 13.60 -5.96 -6.06
CA PRO A 39 13.54 -6.64 -4.77
C PRO A 39 13.07 -5.68 -3.67
N VAL A 40 12.03 -6.07 -2.92
CA VAL A 40 11.47 -5.22 -1.86
C VAL A 40 12.36 -5.34 -0.64
N GLU A 41 13.09 -4.28 -0.32
CA GLU A 41 13.96 -4.23 0.84
C GLU A 41 13.17 -3.75 2.07
N ALA A 42 13.09 -4.58 3.10
CA ALA A 42 12.48 -4.24 4.36
C ALA A 42 13.54 -4.06 5.45
N SER A 43 13.43 -3.00 6.24
CA SER A 43 14.30 -2.78 7.40
C SER A 43 13.49 -2.19 8.55
N GLY A 44 13.81 -2.60 9.77
CA GLY A 44 13.05 -2.20 10.94
C GLY A 44 13.64 -2.73 12.24
N GLU A 45 12.83 -2.62 13.29
CA GLU A 45 13.15 -3.14 14.60
C GLU A 45 11.93 -3.79 15.25
N ALA A 46 12.18 -4.85 16.01
CA ALA A 46 11.19 -5.53 16.83
C ALA A 46 11.56 -5.39 18.31
N ALA A 47 10.60 -5.12 19.19
CA ALA A 47 10.85 -4.95 20.62
C ALA A 47 9.71 -5.52 21.45
N LYS A 48 10.04 -6.01 22.65
CA LYS A 48 9.03 -6.35 23.66
C LYS A 48 8.65 -5.11 24.47
N LEU A 49 7.36 -4.82 24.54
CA LEU A 49 6.76 -3.72 25.30
C LEU A 49 5.74 -4.28 26.30
N GLY A 50 6.18 -4.53 27.54
CA GLY A 50 5.32 -5.18 28.54
C GLY A 50 5.01 -6.63 28.15
N ASN A 51 3.74 -6.94 27.91
CA ASN A 51 3.25 -8.23 27.40
C ASN A 51 3.11 -8.27 25.87
N LEU A 52 3.35 -7.15 25.18
CA LEU A 52 3.20 -7.02 23.73
C LEU A 52 4.55 -7.10 23.04
N TYR A 53 4.54 -7.48 21.76
CA TYR A 53 5.66 -7.40 20.85
C TYR A 53 5.32 -6.43 19.75
N TYR A 54 6.19 -5.45 19.53
CA TYR A 54 5.96 -4.39 18.57
C TYR A 54 7.02 -4.44 17.49
N VAL A 55 6.58 -4.46 16.23
CA VAL A 55 7.43 -4.55 15.04
C VAL A 55 7.14 -3.35 14.17
N LYS A 56 8.16 -2.57 13.82
CA LYS A 56 8.00 -1.42 12.92
C LYS A 56 9.17 -1.25 11.99
N GLY A 57 8.92 -0.58 10.87
CA GLY A 57 9.97 -0.30 9.90
C GLY A 57 9.43 0.32 8.63
N GLU A 58 10.21 0.16 7.56
CA GLU A 58 9.89 0.67 6.24
C GLU A 58 10.34 -0.32 5.17
N MET A 59 9.50 -0.49 4.14
CA MET A 59 9.78 -1.25 2.93
C MET A 59 10.04 -0.31 1.77
N LYS A 60 11.05 -0.60 0.95
CA LYS A 60 11.42 0.20 -0.22
C LYS A 60 11.48 -0.66 -1.47
N SER A 61 10.87 -0.16 -2.54
CA SER A 61 11.00 -0.76 -3.87
C SER A 61 10.58 0.21 -4.97
N ASP A 62 11.18 0.04 -6.14
CA ASP A 62 10.73 0.63 -7.38
C ASP A 62 9.73 -0.30 -8.05
N VAL A 63 8.54 0.23 -8.34
CA VAL A 63 7.42 -0.51 -8.90
C VAL A 63 7.04 0.08 -10.25
N ASP A 64 7.06 -0.75 -11.27
CA ASP A 64 6.63 -0.36 -12.62
C ASP A 64 5.13 -0.58 -12.79
N PHE A 65 4.46 0.46 -13.26
CA PHE A 65 3.03 0.48 -13.53
C PHE A 65 2.73 0.94 -14.95
N VAL A 66 1.47 0.78 -15.35
CA VAL A 66 0.90 1.45 -16.53
C VAL A 66 -0.17 2.41 -16.03
N CYS A 67 -0.08 3.68 -16.43
CA CYS A 67 -1.02 4.70 -15.97
C CYS A 67 -2.46 4.36 -16.39
N ALA A 68 -3.37 4.29 -15.41
CA ALA A 68 -4.78 3.97 -15.63
C ALA A 68 -5.51 5.01 -16.51
N ARG A 69 -4.96 6.23 -16.65
CA ARG A 69 -5.57 7.32 -17.43
C ARG A 69 -4.98 7.51 -18.83
N CYS A 70 -3.65 7.49 -18.95
CA CYS A 70 -2.96 7.78 -20.22
C CYS A 70 -2.25 6.57 -20.82
N LEU A 71 -2.26 5.41 -20.15
CA LEU A 71 -1.61 4.16 -20.55
C LEU A 71 -0.09 4.24 -20.72
N LYS A 72 0.54 5.34 -20.31
CA LYS A 72 2.00 5.47 -20.31
C LYS A 72 2.61 4.59 -19.20
N PRO A 73 3.63 3.77 -19.50
CA PRO A 73 4.42 3.10 -18.48
C PRO A 73 5.18 4.11 -17.62
N PHE A 74 5.26 3.86 -16.32
CA PHE A 74 6.04 4.68 -15.40
C PHE A 74 6.50 3.88 -14.19
N THR A 75 7.60 4.31 -13.59
CA THR A 75 8.15 3.73 -12.36
C THR A 75 7.79 4.62 -11.19
N ARG A 76 7.34 4.02 -10.09
CA ARG A 76 7.06 4.69 -8.83
C ARG A 76 8.04 4.20 -7.76
N HIS A 77 8.82 5.12 -7.22
CA HIS A 77 9.61 4.88 -6.00
C HIS A 77 8.66 4.80 -4.81
N THR A 78 8.58 3.62 -4.18
CA THR A 78 7.64 3.35 -3.09
C THR A 78 8.40 3.17 -1.79
N ALA A 79 7.96 3.88 -0.76
CA ALA A 79 8.34 3.69 0.63
C ALA A 79 7.07 3.42 1.44
N VAL A 80 6.94 2.23 2.00
CA VAL A 80 5.77 1.78 2.75
C VAL A 80 6.17 1.60 4.21
N PRO A 81 5.74 2.48 5.13
CA PRO A 81 5.93 2.23 6.55
C PRO A 81 5.00 1.10 7.01
N PHE A 82 5.45 0.32 7.99
CA PHE A 82 4.65 -0.69 8.66
C PHE A 82 4.87 -0.63 10.17
N ALA A 83 3.86 -1.00 10.94
CA ALA A 83 3.90 -0.98 12.40
C ALA A 83 2.81 -1.90 12.96
N GLU A 84 3.23 -3.07 13.43
CA GLU A 84 2.34 -4.13 13.87
C GLU A 84 2.61 -4.50 15.33
N THR A 85 1.54 -4.81 16.06
CA THR A 85 1.59 -5.21 17.46
C THR A 85 1.08 -6.62 17.61
N PHE A 86 1.79 -7.43 18.39
CA PHE A 86 1.49 -8.83 18.62
C PHE A 86 1.32 -9.13 20.10
N ALA A 87 0.36 -9.99 20.44
CA ALA A 87 0.13 -10.48 21.79
C ALA A 87 -0.01 -12.01 21.78
N SER A 88 0.32 -12.67 22.89
CA SER A 88 -0.04 -14.09 23.04
C SER A 88 -1.56 -14.24 23.03
N ALA A 89 -2.07 -15.36 22.50
CA ALA A 89 -3.51 -15.61 22.43
C ALA A 89 -4.22 -15.38 23.79
N ASP A 90 -3.65 -15.89 24.88
CA ASP A 90 -4.16 -15.70 26.25
C ASP A 90 -4.19 -14.23 26.72
N SER A 91 -3.34 -13.37 26.15
CA SER A 91 -3.30 -11.93 26.47
C SER A 91 -4.25 -11.11 25.59
N ALA A 92 -4.54 -11.59 24.37
CA ALA A 92 -5.43 -10.95 23.42
C ALA A 92 -6.92 -11.15 23.78
N GLU A 93 -7.26 -12.20 24.53
CA GLU A 93 -8.65 -12.53 24.96
C GLU A 93 -9.30 -11.50 25.91
N GLY A 94 -8.62 -10.41 26.27
CA GLY A 94 -9.13 -9.31 27.09
C GLY A 94 -9.02 -7.92 26.46
N GLU A 95 -8.56 -7.83 25.21
CA GLU A 95 -8.45 -6.58 24.46
C GLU A 95 -9.69 -6.44 23.56
N ASP A 96 -10.23 -5.22 23.43
CA ASP A 96 -11.43 -4.95 22.63
C ASP A 96 -11.21 -5.39 21.17
N GLU A 97 -12.23 -5.89 20.47
CA GLU A 97 -12.16 -6.25 19.02
C GLU A 97 -11.73 -5.06 18.11
N GLU A 98 -11.65 -3.85 18.67
CA GLU A 98 -11.15 -2.62 18.06
C GLU A 98 -9.62 -2.42 18.17
N SER A 99 -8.89 -3.27 18.90
CA SER A 99 -7.44 -3.17 19.00
C SER A 99 -6.75 -3.80 17.79
N ASP A 100 -5.88 -3.05 17.10
CA ASP A 100 -4.99 -3.51 16.02
C ASP A 100 -3.85 -4.41 16.56
N ILE A 101 -4.22 -5.49 17.25
CA ILE A 101 -3.30 -6.44 17.90
C ILE A 101 -3.49 -7.81 17.27
N LEU A 102 -2.41 -8.31 16.67
CA LEU A 102 -2.37 -9.60 16.01
C LEU A 102 -2.07 -10.71 17.01
N PRO A 103 -2.83 -11.83 16.99
CA PRO A 103 -2.51 -12.97 17.82
C PRO A 103 -1.20 -13.63 17.34
N LEU A 104 -0.32 -13.96 18.28
CA LEU A 104 0.86 -14.77 18.01
C LEU A 104 0.48 -16.25 17.87
N GLU A 105 0.75 -16.80 16.69
CA GLU A 105 0.67 -18.25 16.45
C GLU A 105 2.04 -18.89 16.77
N GLY A 106 2.13 -19.52 17.94
CA GLY A 106 3.37 -20.20 18.38
C GLY A 106 4.38 -19.25 19.04
N ASP A 107 5.67 -19.46 18.76
CA ASP A 107 6.80 -18.78 19.40
C ASP A 107 7.64 -17.92 18.45
N GLU A 108 7.13 -17.68 17.24
CA GLU A 108 7.80 -16.89 16.19
C GLU A 108 6.85 -15.85 15.56
N ILE A 109 7.40 -14.70 15.19
CA ILE A 109 6.73 -13.71 14.33
C ILE A 109 7.21 -13.94 12.90
N GLU A 110 6.30 -14.35 12.01
CA GLU A 110 6.57 -14.52 10.59
C GLU A 110 6.48 -13.19 9.85
N LEU A 111 7.62 -12.58 9.51
CA LEU A 111 7.64 -11.25 8.91
C LEU A 111 7.29 -11.26 7.41
N ASP A 112 7.71 -12.28 6.67
CA ASP A 112 7.51 -12.31 5.21
C ASP A 112 6.05 -12.21 4.79
N PRO A 113 5.12 -13.06 5.28
CA PRO A 113 3.72 -12.96 4.87
C PRO A 113 3.08 -11.64 5.29
N LEU A 114 3.37 -11.16 6.50
CA LEU A 114 2.90 -9.88 7.04
C LEU A 114 3.32 -8.70 6.16
N LEU A 115 4.63 -8.57 5.92
CA LEU A 115 5.18 -7.47 5.14
C LEU A 115 4.76 -7.54 3.68
N GLN A 116 4.56 -8.74 3.14
CA GLN A 116 4.00 -8.90 1.79
C GLN A 116 2.58 -8.33 1.72
N GLU A 117 1.73 -8.59 2.72
CA GLU A 117 0.37 -8.08 2.76
C GLU A 117 0.33 -6.55 2.87
N ASP A 118 1.09 -5.98 3.79
CA ASP A 118 1.22 -4.53 3.95
C ASP A 118 1.69 -3.85 2.67
N PHE A 119 2.71 -4.43 2.02
CA PHE A 119 3.24 -3.91 0.77
C PHE A 119 2.18 -3.92 -0.34
N LEU A 120 1.42 -5.02 -0.47
CA LEU A 120 0.37 -5.16 -1.48
C LEU A 120 -0.79 -4.20 -1.21
N LEU A 121 -1.18 -4.02 0.06
CA LEU A 121 -2.25 -3.09 0.46
C LEU A 121 -1.89 -1.63 0.20
N ALA A 122 -0.61 -1.27 0.29
CA ALA A 122 -0.13 0.07 -0.01
C ALA A 122 -0.10 0.39 -1.52
N MET A 123 -0.26 -0.60 -2.40
CA MET A 123 -0.26 -0.37 -3.85
C MET A 123 -1.55 0.33 -4.30
N PRO A 124 -1.45 1.29 -5.24
CA PRO A 124 -2.63 1.98 -5.74
C PRO A 124 -3.46 1.03 -6.61
N ALA A 125 -4.77 0.97 -6.37
CA ALA A 125 -5.69 0.24 -7.24
C ALA A 125 -5.76 0.85 -8.67
N PHE A 126 -5.53 2.16 -8.78
CA PHE A 126 -5.50 2.90 -10.05
C PHE A 126 -4.20 3.73 -10.16
N PRO A 127 -3.08 3.13 -10.59
CA PRO A 127 -1.81 3.83 -10.68
C PRO A 127 -1.88 4.98 -11.70
N LEU A 128 -1.43 6.16 -11.31
CA LEU A 128 -1.33 7.34 -12.20
C LEU A 128 0.13 7.76 -12.33
N CYS A 129 0.56 8.11 -13.55
CA CYS A 129 1.92 8.58 -13.78
C CYS A 129 2.23 9.92 -13.11
N GLU A 130 1.19 10.66 -12.73
CA GLU A 130 1.20 11.93 -11.99
C GLU A 130 -0.21 12.15 -11.42
N GLU A 131 -0.35 12.91 -10.32
CA GLU A 131 -1.64 13.11 -9.63
C GLU A 131 -2.71 13.72 -10.56
N ASP A 132 -2.31 14.71 -11.36
CA ASP A 132 -3.19 15.47 -12.25
C ASP A 132 -3.22 14.94 -13.69
N CYS A 133 -2.89 13.66 -13.91
CA CYS A 133 -2.85 13.06 -15.24
C CYS A 133 -4.17 13.30 -15.99
N LYS A 134 -4.12 14.02 -17.11
CA LYS A 134 -5.31 14.40 -17.91
C LYS A 134 -5.90 13.24 -18.71
N GLY A 135 -5.16 12.15 -18.81
CA GLY A 135 -5.54 10.92 -19.50
C GLY A 135 -5.69 11.04 -21.01
N LEU A 136 -6.27 10.01 -21.60
CA LEU A 136 -6.63 10.00 -23.02
C LEU A 136 -7.95 10.77 -23.25
N CYS A 137 -8.08 11.39 -24.42
CA CYS A 137 -9.37 11.92 -24.86
C CYS A 137 -10.35 10.74 -25.09
N PRO A 138 -11.54 10.76 -24.50
CA PRO A 138 -12.51 9.67 -24.65
C PRO A 138 -13.08 9.55 -26.07
N THR A 139 -12.92 10.58 -26.91
CA THR A 139 -13.39 10.58 -28.31
C THR A 139 -12.33 10.15 -29.30
N CYS A 140 -11.12 10.69 -29.22
CA CYS A 140 -10.07 10.45 -30.21
C CYS A 140 -8.85 9.67 -29.70
N GLY A 141 -8.78 9.37 -28.40
CA GLY A 141 -7.70 8.59 -27.80
C GLY A 141 -6.37 9.34 -27.62
N VAL A 142 -6.28 10.62 -27.98
CA VAL A 142 -5.04 11.38 -27.83
C VAL A 142 -4.66 11.60 -26.37
N ASN A 143 -3.38 11.48 -26.04
CA ASN A 143 -2.86 11.78 -24.71
C ASN A 143 -2.92 13.30 -24.43
N ARG A 144 -3.79 13.70 -23.51
CA ARG A 144 -4.04 15.11 -23.17
C ARG A 144 -2.93 15.76 -22.35
N ASN A 145 -1.97 14.97 -21.86
CA ASN A 145 -0.78 15.47 -21.19
C ASN A 145 0.24 16.01 -22.20
N GLU A 146 0.26 15.48 -23.41
CA GLU A 146 1.23 15.84 -24.46
C GLU A 146 0.66 16.90 -25.42
N GLN A 147 -0.64 16.79 -25.76
CA GLN A 147 -1.30 17.76 -26.63
C GLN A 147 -2.79 17.91 -26.34
N ALA A 148 -3.33 19.10 -26.59
CA ALA A 148 -4.76 19.34 -26.52
C ALA A 148 -5.49 18.72 -27.72
N CYS A 149 -6.74 18.30 -27.52
CA CYS A 149 -7.64 17.87 -28.59
C CYS A 149 -8.76 18.90 -28.81
N GLY A 150 -9.26 19.00 -30.04
CA GLY A 150 -10.44 19.81 -30.36
C GLY A 150 -11.79 19.13 -30.12
N CYS A 151 -11.82 17.93 -29.52
CA CYS A 151 -13.06 17.19 -29.29
C CYS A 151 -13.98 17.91 -28.29
N LYS A 152 -15.25 18.08 -28.65
CA LYS A 152 -16.29 18.54 -27.72
C LYS A 152 -16.76 17.35 -26.88
N ASN A 153 -16.25 17.27 -25.66
CA ASN A 153 -16.59 16.21 -24.70
C ASN A 153 -17.75 16.58 -23.77
N GLU A 154 -18.40 17.73 -24.01
CA GLU A 154 -19.60 18.15 -23.27
C GLU A 154 -20.79 17.26 -23.66
N ARG A 155 -20.97 16.16 -22.95
CA ARG A 155 -22.17 15.33 -23.01
C ARG A 155 -22.96 15.51 -21.71
N ILE A 156 -24.01 16.32 -21.78
CA ILE A 156 -24.95 16.45 -20.68
C ILE A 156 -25.87 15.23 -20.71
N ASP A 157 -25.81 14.39 -19.69
CA ASP A 157 -26.80 13.33 -19.52
C ASP A 157 -28.16 13.99 -19.26
N PRO A 158 -29.20 13.73 -20.08
CA PRO A 158 -30.51 14.36 -19.91
C PRO A 158 -31.12 14.17 -18.52
N ARG A 159 -30.81 13.06 -17.84
CA ARG A 159 -31.28 12.77 -16.47
C ARG A 159 -30.63 13.67 -15.42
N LEU A 160 -29.43 14.16 -15.71
CA LEU A 160 -28.63 15.02 -14.83
C LEU A 160 -28.68 16.49 -15.24
N ALA A 161 -29.40 16.85 -16.33
CA ALA A 161 -29.42 18.20 -16.86
C ALA A 161 -29.89 19.26 -15.84
N GLY A 162 -30.82 18.89 -14.94
CA GLY A 162 -31.33 19.79 -13.90
C GLY A 162 -30.30 20.19 -12.82
N LEU A 163 -29.18 19.46 -12.68
CA LEU A 163 -28.10 19.85 -11.74
C LEU A 163 -27.41 21.16 -12.14
N ALA A 164 -27.43 21.52 -13.43
CA ALA A 164 -26.87 22.79 -13.88
C ALA A 164 -27.64 24.00 -13.33
N ASP A 165 -28.91 23.83 -12.96
CA ASP A 165 -29.73 24.90 -12.41
C ASP A 165 -29.37 25.24 -10.95
N PHE A 166 -28.85 24.28 -10.18
CA PHE A 166 -28.43 24.48 -8.79
C PHE A 166 -27.28 25.47 -8.62
N PHE A 167 -26.46 25.66 -9.64
CA PHE A 167 -25.31 26.58 -9.60
C PHE A 167 -25.63 27.98 -10.14
N LYS A 168 -26.89 28.25 -10.55
CA LYS A 168 -27.31 29.55 -11.08
C LYS A 168 -27.62 30.58 -10.00
N ASP A 169 -27.97 30.14 -8.78
CA ASP A 169 -28.39 31.00 -7.67
C ASP A 169 -27.26 31.41 -6.70
N SER A 170 -26.04 30.89 -6.88
CA SER A 170 -24.88 31.18 -6.01
C SER A 170 -24.03 32.36 -6.47
N LYS A 171 -24.64 33.39 -7.08
CA LYS A 171 -23.95 34.55 -7.64
C LYS A 171 -24.30 35.85 -6.93
#